data_AF-A0A1W9HN26-F1
#
_entry.id   AF-A0A1W9HN26-F1
#
_cell.length_a   1.000
_cell.length_b   1.000
_cell.length_c   1.000
_cell.angle_alpha   90.00
_cell.angle_beta   90.00
_cell.angle_gamma   90.00
#
_symmetry.space_group_name_H-M   'P 1'
#
loop_
_entity.id
_entity.type
_entity.pdbx_description
1 polymer ?
#
loop_
_entity_poly.entity_id
_entity_poly.type
_entity_poly.pdbx_seq_one_letter_code
_entity_poly.pdbx_strand_id
1 'polypeptide(L)'
;MLKTSTIHRKLNAKFKIGGVDAADLLSVLFCAAVMNLFFGRFSIGPILIFGLPGVLFFVLYFGKRGKPDGYLLHAIKFYLTSGELRAGHQEDILE
;
A
#
# COMPACT_ATOMS: atom_id res chain seq x y z
N MET A 1 16.75 -36.55 -5.72
CA MET A 1 16.25 -35.78 -6.88
C MET A 1 15.27 -34.73 -6.36
N LEU A 2 15.62 -33.44 -6.41
CA LEU A 2 14.75 -32.36 -5.91
C LEU A 2 13.50 -32.26 -6.80
N LYS A 3 12.30 -32.32 -6.20
CA LYS A 3 11.05 -32.07 -6.89
C LYS A 3 10.94 -30.56 -7.16
N THR A 4 11.10 -30.17 -8.42
CA THR A 4 10.86 -28.79 -8.87
C THR A 4 9.45 -28.70 -9.47
N SER A 5 8.63 -27.79 -8.98
CA SER A 5 7.33 -27.49 -9.59
C SER A 5 7.48 -26.30 -10.54
N THR A 6 7.03 -26.45 -11.78
CA THR A 6 6.98 -25.36 -12.75
C THR A 6 5.83 -24.43 -12.39
N ILE A 7 6.08 -23.49 -11.49
CA ILE A 7 5.09 -22.46 -11.15
C ILE A 7 5.03 -21.46 -12.30
N HIS A 8 3.84 -21.23 -12.86
CA HIS A 8 3.62 -20.22 -13.88
C HIS A 8 4.00 -18.84 -13.31
N ARG A 9 5.12 -18.28 -13.79
CA ARG A 9 5.73 -17.00 -13.36
C ARG A 9 4.80 -15.79 -13.42
N LYS A 10 3.66 -15.90 -14.11
CA LYS A 10 2.77 -14.78 -14.46
C LYS A 10 1.47 -14.70 -13.66
N LEU A 11 1.20 -15.62 -12.73
CA LEU A 11 -0.03 -15.52 -11.92
C LEU A 11 0.03 -14.40 -10.87
N ASN A 12 1.24 -14.01 -10.45
CA ASN A 12 1.46 -12.81 -9.65
C ASN A 12 1.73 -11.59 -10.54
N ALA A 13 0.97 -11.45 -11.64
CA ALA A 13 0.83 -10.19 -12.33
C ALA A 13 -0.03 -9.28 -11.44
N LYS A 14 0.58 -8.79 -10.37
CA LYS A 14 0.00 -7.81 -9.44
C LYS A 14 -0.57 -6.67 -10.27
N PHE A 15 -1.90 -6.56 -10.31
CA PHE A 15 -2.62 -5.63 -11.17
C PHE A 15 -2.14 -4.20 -10.87
N LYS A 16 -1.22 -3.71 -11.70
CA LYS A 16 -0.71 -2.34 -11.70
C LYS A 16 -1.38 -1.60 -12.84
N ILE A 17 -2.15 -0.57 -12.52
CA ILE A 17 -2.79 0.31 -13.50
C ILE A 17 -2.10 1.66 -13.39
N GLY A 18 -1.38 2.08 -14.44
CA GLY A 18 -0.76 3.41 -14.50
C GLY A 18 0.31 3.71 -13.44
N GLY A 19 0.98 2.69 -12.90
CA GLY A 19 2.02 2.85 -11.86
C GLY A 19 1.51 2.80 -10.42
N VAL A 20 0.20 2.64 -10.23
CA VAL A 20 -0.45 2.45 -8.92
C VAL A 20 -1.00 1.03 -8.84
N ASP A 21 -0.93 0.40 -7.66
CA ASP A 21 -1.55 -0.91 -7.44
C ASP A 21 -3.07 -0.80 -7.46
N ALA A 22 -3.78 -1.78 -8.04
CA ALA A 22 -5.24 -1.82 -8.03
C ALA A 22 -5.83 -1.77 -6.62
N ALA A 23 -5.14 -2.36 -5.63
CA ALA A 23 -5.53 -2.31 -4.22
C ALA A 23 -5.52 -0.87 -3.65
N ASP A 24 -4.59 -0.03 -4.09
CA ASP A 24 -4.53 1.38 -3.67
C ASP A 24 -5.67 2.18 -4.30
N LEU A 25 -5.97 1.90 -5.57
CA LEU A 25 -7.10 2.53 -6.25
C LEU A 25 -8.43 2.15 -5.59
N LEU A 26 -8.55 0.88 -5.19
CA LEU A 26 -9.71 0.38 -4.46
C LEU A 26 -9.85 1.05 -3.08
N SER A 27 -8.76 1.26 -2.35
CA SER A 27 -8.81 1.92 -1.04
C SER A 27 -9.21 3.39 -1.15
N VAL A 28 -8.71 4.11 -2.18
CA VAL A 28 -9.13 5.47 -2.49
C VAL A 28 -10.63 5.53 -2.83
N LEU A 29 -11.09 4.64 -3.71
CA LEU A 29 -12.50 4.59 -4.11
C LEU A 29 -13.41 4.23 -2.92
N PHE A 30 -12.98 3.30 -2.07
CA PHE A 30 -13.68 2.95 -0.85
C PHE A 30 -13.77 4.14 0.12
N CYS A 31 -12.68 4.89 0.30
CA CYS A 31 -12.68 6.10 1.09
C CYS A 31 -13.67 7.14 0.53
N ALA A 32 -13.69 7.35 -0.79
CA ALA A 32 -14.66 8.23 -1.43
C ALA A 32 -16.11 7.77 -1.24
N ALA A 33 -16.37 6.47 -1.34
CA ALA A 33 -17.70 5.90 -1.09
C ALA A 33 -18.16 6.13 0.36
N VAL A 34 -17.27 5.90 1.33
CA VAL A 34 -17.52 6.16 2.75
C VAL A 34 -17.79 7.65 2.99
N MET A 35 -16.96 8.54 2.43
CA MET A 35 -17.17 9.98 2.54
C MET A 35 -18.50 10.42 1.92
N ASN A 36 -18.86 9.86 0.76
CA ASN A 36 -20.14 10.13 0.12
C ASN A 36 -21.32 9.64 0.95
N LEU A 37 -21.19 8.49 1.63
CA LEU A 37 -22.24 7.95 2.49
C LEU A 37 -22.54 8.86 3.68
N PHE A 38 -21.52 9.40 4.35
CA PHE A 38 -21.68 10.25 5.53
C PHE A 38 -21.94 11.72 5.17
N PHE A 39 -21.24 12.25 4.16
CA PHE A 39 -21.22 13.67 3.85
C PHE A 39 -22.01 14.08 2.60
N GLY A 40 -22.62 13.13 1.89
CA GLY A 40 -23.33 13.37 0.62
C GLY A 40 -24.51 14.34 0.70
N ARG A 41 -25.05 14.59 1.90
CA ARG A 41 -26.17 15.53 2.11
C ARG A 41 -25.74 16.92 2.57
N PHE A 42 -24.46 17.11 2.88
CA PHE A 42 -23.95 18.40 3.37
C PHE A 42 -23.58 19.31 2.19
N SER A 43 -23.80 20.62 2.34
CA SER A 43 -23.46 21.60 1.31
C SER A 43 -21.95 21.67 1.02
N ILE A 44 -21.10 21.43 2.03
CA ILE A 44 -19.64 21.26 1.88
C ILE A 44 -19.22 19.83 1.46
N GLY A 45 -20.19 18.92 1.32
CA GLY A 45 -19.99 17.50 1.04
C GLY A 45 -19.05 17.24 -0.13
N PRO A 46 -19.22 17.88 -1.30
CA PRO A 46 -18.37 17.62 -2.47
C PRO A 46 -16.87 17.84 -2.18
N ILE A 47 -16.52 18.86 -1.39
CA ILE A 47 -15.12 19.16 -1.03
C ILE A 47 -14.54 18.03 -0.18
N LEU A 48 -15.31 17.47 0.75
CA LEU A 48 -14.86 16.36 1.60
C LEU A 48 -14.81 15.03 0.83
N ILE A 49 -15.78 14.80 -0.05
CA ILE A 49 -15.93 13.57 -0.85
C ILE A 49 -14.83 13.45 -1.90
N PHE A 50 -14.40 14.55 -2.51
CA PHE A 50 -13.32 14.52 -3.50
C PHE A 50 -11.97 14.94 -2.94
N GLY A 51 -11.96 15.89 -1.99
CA GLY A 51 -10.73 16.42 -1.41
C GLY A 51 -9.96 15.38 -0.62
N LEU A 52 -10.59 14.74 0.37
CA LEU A 52 -9.88 13.79 1.23
C LEU A 52 -9.38 12.55 0.48
N PRO A 53 -10.21 11.89 -0.35
CA PRO A 53 -9.75 10.77 -1.18
C PRO A 53 -8.77 11.20 -2.26
N GLY A 54 -8.90 12.42 -2.80
CA GLY A 54 -7.96 13.00 -3.76
C GLY A 54 -6.57 13.21 -3.15
N VAL A 55 -6.51 13.73 -1.92
CA VAL A 55 -5.25 13.84 -1.16
C VAL A 55 -4.66 12.46 -0.90
N LEU A 56 -5.48 11.50 -0.47
CA LEU A 56 -5.03 10.11 -0.27
C LEU A 56 -4.43 9.52 -1.55
N PHE A 57 -5.11 9.70 -2.69
CA PHE A 57 -4.61 9.26 -3.99
C PHE A 57 -3.29 9.95 -4.36
N PHE A 58 -3.19 11.26 -4.14
CA PHE A 58 -1.97 12.01 -4.42
C PHE A 58 -0.78 11.50 -3.60
N VAL A 59 -0.99 11.27 -2.30
CA VAL A 59 0.02 10.71 -1.40
C VAL A 59 0.43 9.31 -1.84
N LEU A 60 -0.52 8.45 -2.22
CA LEU A 60 -0.23 7.11 -2.71
C LEU A 60 0.50 7.13 -4.05
N TYR A 61 0.07 8.01 -4.97
CA TYR A 61 0.65 8.16 -6.30
C TYR A 61 2.09 8.64 -6.21
N PHE A 62 2.37 9.74 -5.51
CA PHE A 62 3.73 10.27 -5.36
C PHE A 62 4.57 9.45 -4.39
N GLY A 63 4.00 8.95 -3.30
CA GLY A 63 4.70 8.16 -2.29
C GLY A 63 5.17 6.80 -2.81
N LYS A 64 4.45 6.21 -3.78
CA LYS A 64 4.87 4.95 -4.43
C LYS A 64 5.58 5.15 -5.76
N ARG A 65 5.62 6.36 -6.32
CA ARG A 65 6.22 6.62 -7.63
C ARG A 65 7.70 6.27 -7.63
N GLY A 66 8.07 5.21 -8.36
CA GLY A 66 9.46 4.75 -8.46
C GLY A 66 9.99 3.99 -7.23
N LYS A 67 9.14 3.69 -6.24
CA LYS A 67 9.51 2.89 -5.05
C LYS A 67 9.18 1.41 -5.29
N PRO A 68 9.96 0.48 -4.71
CA PRO A 68 9.72 -0.97 -4.83
C PRO A 68 8.39 -1.38 -4.17
N ASP A 69 7.87 -2.54 -4.55
CA ASP A 69 6.64 -3.11 -3.99
C ASP A 69 6.73 -3.21 -2.45
N GLY A 70 5.64 -2.89 -1.76
CA GLY A 70 5.58 -2.96 -0.29
C GLY A 70 6.27 -1.80 0.44
N TYR A 71 6.76 -0.78 -0.27
CA TYR A 71 7.41 0.40 0.36
C TYR A 71 6.55 1.05 1.45
N LEU A 72 5.25 1.22 1.24
CA LEU A 72 4.36 1.80 2.26
C LEU A 72 4.29 0.95 3.52
N LEU A 73 4.17 -0.37 3.38
CA LEU A 73 4.11 -1.27 4.54
C LEU A 73 5.42 -1.21 5.32
N HIS A 74 6.56 -1.15 4.62
CA HIS A 74 7.87 -1.04 5.24
C HIS A 74 8.09 0.33 5.89
N ALA A 75 7.62 1.41 5.25
CA ALA A 75 7.66 2.75 5.80
C ALA A 75 6.78 2.87 7.04
N ILE A 76 5.53 2.40 6.98
CA ILE A 76 4.62 2.35 8.15
C ILE A 76 5.24 1.50 9.25
N LYS A 77 5.78 0.33 8.92
CA LYS A 77 6.49 -0.52 9.88
C LYS A 77 7.68 0.22 10.50
N PHE A 78 8.47 0.94 9.71
CA PHE A 78 9.61 1.73 10.19
C PHE A 78 9.18 2.87 11.11
N TYR A 79 8.13 3.62 10.74
CA TYR A 79 7.61 4.73 11.56
C TYR A 79 6.95 4.24 12.85
N LEU A 80 6.24 3.10 12.82
CA LEU A 80 5.62 2.49 14.02
C LEU A 80 6.63 1.70 14.87
N THR A 81 7.67 1.14 14.25
CA THR A 81 8.78 0.40 14.90
C THR A 81 9.97 1.34 15.13
N SER A 82 9.74 2.50 15.72
CA SER A 82 10.83 3.23 16.39
C SER A 82 11.11 2.52 17.70
N GLY A 83 12.15 1.66 17.74
CA GLY A 83 12.58 1.12 19.03
C GLY A 83 13.70 0.09 19.04
N GLU A 84 13.92 -0.72 18.00
CA GLU A 84 14.95 -1.78 18.08
C GLU A 84 15.69 -1.89 16.74
N LEU A 85 16.66 -1.00 16.52
CA LEU A 85 17.77 -1.26 15.61
C LEU A 85 18.74 -2.19 16.36
N ARG A 86 18.42 -3.49 16.44
CA ARG A 86 19.35 -4.49 16.94
C ARG A 86 20.50 -4.64 15.96
N ALA A 87 21.58 -3.88 16.21
CA ALA A 87 22.88 -4.15 15.64
C ALA A 87 23.50 -5.33 16.42
N GLY A 88 23.41 -6.53 15.85
CA GLY A 88 24.09 -7.73 16.33
C GLY A 88 23.20 -8.69 17.12
N HIS A 89 22.79 -9.80 16.48
CA HIS A 89 23.39 -11.07 16.85
C HIS A 89 23.30 -12.02 15.66
N GLN A 90 24.47 -12.28 15.10
CA GLN A 90 24.74 -13.43 14.27
C GLN A 90 24.85 -14.62 15.24
N GLU A 91 23.85 -15.49 15.24
CA GLU A 91 24.01 -16.90 15.59
C GLU A 91 23.76 -17.63 14.24
N ASP A 92 24.75 -17.73 13.35
CA ASP A 92 25.75 -18.81 13.34
C ASP A 92 25.12 -20.09 13.94
N ILE A 93 24.43 -20.88 13.11
CA ILE A 93 24.99 -22.14 12.58
C ILE A 93 25.94 -22.80 13.59
N LEU A 94 25.43 -23.39 14.66
CA LEU A 94 25.94 -24.54 15.45
C LEU A 94 24.77 -24.93 16.38
N GLU A 95 24.16 -26.11 16.46
CA GLU A 95 24.45 -27.50 16.05
C GLU A 95 23.15 -28.18 15.56
#